data_AF-A0A1W9LF61-F1
#
_entry.id   AF-A0A1W9LF61-F1
#
_cell.length_a   1.000
_cell.length_b   1.000
_cell.length_c   1.000
_cell.angle_alpha   90.00
_cell.angle_beta   90.00
_cell.angle_gamma   90.00
#
_symmetry.space_group_name_H-M   'P 1'
#
loop_
_entity.id
_entity.type
_entity.pdbx_description
1 polymer ?
#
loop_
_entity_poly.entity_id
_entity_poly.type
_entity_poly.pdbx_seq_one_letter_code
_entity_poly.pdbx_strand_id
1 'polypeptide(L)'
;MLAELRTLSQLLHGSWVERYSVCARADCKCRRGERHGPRRYLVVSEAGRQRQKYVANSQVKAALQGLAQDRRLREIVARITQLNLALMKENAHESR
;
A
#
# COMPACT_ATOMS: atom_id res chain seq x y z
N MET A 1 9.17 -18.88 -1.20
CA MET A 1 8.88 -17.61 -1.90
C MET A 1 7.62 -17.70 -2.75
N LEU A 2 7.59 -18.51 -3.82
CA LEU A 2 6.38 -18.61 -4.66
C LEU A 2 5.17 -19.18 -3.91
N ALA A 3 5.36 -20.19 -3.07
CA ALA A 3 4.28 -20.73 -2.23
C ALA A 3 3.71 -19.70 -1.25
N GLU A 4 4.52 -18.73 -0.82
CA GLU A 4 4.12 -17.68 0.12
C GLU A 4 3.17 -16.67 -0.52
N LEU A 5 3.25 -16.45 -1.85
CA LEU A 5 2.29 -15.58 -2.54
C LEU A 5 0.84 -16.03 -2.33
N ARG A 6 0.61 -17.34 -2.17
CA ARG A 6 -0.73 -17.89 -1.93
C ARG A 6 -1.29 -17.55 -0.55
N THR A 7 -0.46 -17.13 0.40
CA THR A 7 -0.90 -16.80 1.77
C THR A 7 -1.27 -15.32 1.93
N LEU A 8 -0.97 -14.47 0.94
CA LEU A 8 -1.27 -13.03 0.94
C LEU A 8 -2.75 -12.76 0.56
N SER A 9 -3.68 -13.35 1.30
CA SER A 9 -5.11 -13.42 0.98
C SER A 9 -5.91 -12.12 1.20
N GLN A 10 -5.34 -11.15 1.90
CA GLN A 10 -5.99 -9.87 2.22
C GLN A 10 -5.21 -8.68 1.65
N LEU A 11 -4.36 -8.93 0.65
CA LEU A 11 -3.44 -7.96 0.11
C LEU A 11 -4.15 -6.70 -0.41
N LEU A 12 -3.64 -5.54 0.00
CA LEU A 12 -4.07 -4.24 -0.49
C LEU A 12 -2.88 -3.48 -1.08
N HIS A 13 -2.80 -3.48 -2.41
CA HIS A 13 -1.74 -2.79 -3.14
C HIS A 13 -1.99 -1.28 -3.18
N GLY A 14 -1.18 -0.51 -2.46
CA GLY A 14 -1.35 0.94 -2.41
C GLY A 14 -0.56 1.61 -1.29
N SER A 15 -0.97 2.83 -0.94
CA SER A 15 -0.40 3.59 0.17
C SER A 15 -1.47 4.08 1.14
N TRP A 16 -1.09 4.27 2.40
CA TRP A 16 -1.98 4.75 3.45
C TRP A 16 -1.90 6.26 3.61
N VAL A 17 -3.06 6.93 3.69
CA VAL A 17 -3.12 8.37 3.93
C VAL A 17 -4.14 8.67 5.02
N GLU A 18 -3.72 9.48 5.98
CA GLU A 18 -4.60 10.08 6.98
C GLU A 18 -4.82 11.57 6.67
N ARG A 19 -6.07 12.01 6.75
CA ARG A 19 -6.44 13.42 6.54
C ARG A 19 -7.11 13.99 7.76
N TYR A 20 -6.68 15.20 8.10
CA TYR A 20 -7.26 16.02 9.14
C TYR A 20 -7.86 17.28 8.51
N SER A 21 -9.06 17.67 8.93
CA SER A 21 -9.82 18.75 8.31
C SER A 21 -10.36 19.73 9.34
N VAL A 22 -10.60 20.95 8.89
CA VAL A 22 -11.37 21.96 9.61
C VAL A 22 -12.83 21.84 9.15
N CYS A 23 -13.79 21.94 10.07
CA CYS A 23 -15.21 21.93 9.73
C CYS A 23 -15.71 23.35 9.43
N ALA A 24 -16.94 23.46 8.90
CA ALA A 24 -17.54 24.75 8.56
C ALA A 24 -17.84 25.62 9.81
N ARG A 25 -18.09 25.01 10.99
CA ARG A 25 -18.42 25.73 12.23
C ARG A 25 -17.32 26.71 12.64
N ALA A 26 -17.69 27.97 12.86
CA ALA A 26 -16.75 29.07 13.10
C ALA A 26 -16.08 29.00 14.49
N ASP A 27 -16.79 28.47 15.49
CA ASP A 27 -16.38 28.38 16.89
C ASP A 27 -15.68 27.06 17.24
N CYS A 28 -15.60 26.13 16.29
CA CYS A 28 -15.06 24.80 16.54
C CYS A 28 -13.55 24.83 16.85
N LYS A 29 -13.15 24.02 17.83
CA LYS A 29 -11.74 23.82 18.23
C LYS A 29 -10.81 23.39 17.09
N CYS A 30 -11.34 22.79 16.03
CA CYS A 30 -10.56 22.44 14.84
C CYS A 30 -9.91 23.64 14.13
N ARG A 31 -10.48 24.85 14.28
CA ARG A 31 -9.90 26.10 13.76
C ARG A 31 -8.74 26.62 14.62
N ARG A 32 -8.61 26.13 15.86
CA ARG A 32 -7.55 26.51 16.82
C ARG A 32 -6.40 25.48 16.89
N GLY A 33 -6.38 24.50 15.99
CA GLY A 33 -5.32 23.48 15.90
C GLY A 33 -5.80 22.05 16.09
N GLU A 34 -6.95 21.82 16.74
CA GLU A 34 -7.49 20.48 17.01
C GLU A 34 -8.31 19.91 15.84
N ARG A 35 -7.65 19.73 14.68
CA ARG A 35 -8.34 19.34 13.43
C ARG A 35 -9.12 18.01 13.57
N HIS A 36 -10.27 17.93 12.90
CA HIS A 36 -11.06 16.70 12.86
C HIS A 36 -10.36 15.63 12.03
N GLY A 37 -10.25 14.43 12.60
CA GLY A 37 -9.67 13.29 11.92
C GLY A 37 -9.10 12.27 12.92
N PRO A 38 -8.32 11.31 12.41
CA PRO A 38 -8.02 11.13 10.99
C PRO A 38 -9.19 10.49 10.22
N ARG A 39 -9.50 11.03 9.04
CA ARG A 39 -10.16 10.25 7.98
C ARG A 39 -9.09 9.46 7.25
N ARG A 40 -9.33 8.16 7.06
CA ARG A 40 -8.34 7.23 6.54
C ARG A 40 -8.68 6.82 5.12
N TYR A 41 -7.66 6.74 4.30
CA TYR A 41 -7.78 6.40 2.89
C TYR A 41 -6.68 5.44 2.48
N LEU A 42 -7.04 4.51 1.60
CA LEU A 42 -6.09 3.76 0.78
C LEU A 42 -5.97 4.47 -0.57
N VAL A 43 -4.74 4.77 -0.99
CA VAL A 43 -4.47 5.30 -2.33
C VAL A 43 -4.04 4.16 -3.23
N VAL A 44 -4.79 3.93 -4.30
CA VAL A 44 -4.58 2.85 -5.27
C VAL A 44 -4.35 3.43 -6.66
N SER A 45 -3.65 2.69 -7.52
CA SER A 45 -3.54 3.02 -8.94
C SER A 45 -4.64 2.31 -9.73
N GLU A 46 -5.55 3.08 -10.33
CA GLU A 46 -6.62 2.58 -11.19
C GLU A 46 -6.45 3.20 -12.58
N ALA A 47 -6.27 2.36 -13.61
CA ALA A 47 -6.06 2.78 -15.00
C ALA A 47 -4.98 3.87 -15.15
N GLY A 48 -3.83 3.67 -14.50
CA GLY A 48 -2.69 4.60 -14.53
C GLY A 48 -2.88 5.89 -13.72
N ARG A 49 -3.97 6.02 -12.94
CA ARG A 49 -4.26 7.22 -12.13
C ARG A 49 -4.41 6.87 -10.66
N GLN A 50 -3.91 7.75 -9.80
CA GLN A 50 -4.08 7.62 -8.35
C GLN A 50 -5.53 7.93 -7.95
N ARG A 51 -6.10 7.05 -7.12
CA ARG A 51 -7.46 7.16 -6.58
C ARG A 51 -7.44 6.90 -5.07
N GLN A 52 -8.13 7.74 -4.31
CA GLN A 52 -8.29 7.56 -2.86
C GLN A 52 -9.59 6.82 -2.58
N LYS A 53 -9.51 5.74 -1.81
CA LYS A 53 -10.65 4.96 -1.33
C LYS A 53 -10.76 5.15 0.17
N TYR A 54 -11.91 5.64 0.62
CA TYR A 54 -12.17 5.83 2.05
C TYR A 54 -12.14 4.48 2.79
N VAL A 55 -11.52 4.46 3.96
CA VAL A 55 -11.46 3.30 4.85
C VAL A 55 -12.23 3.61 6.12
N ALA A 56 -13.30 2.86 6.35
CA ALA A 56 -14.09 2.95 7.57
C ALA A 56 -13.24 2.60 8.79
N ASN A 57 -13.53 3.23 9.94
CA ASN A 57 -12.79 3.01 11.18
C ASN A 57 -12.76 1.54 11.62
N SER A 58 -13.85 0.79 11.40
CA SER A 58 -13.94 -0.64 11.68
C SER A 58 -13.02 -1.50 10.81
N GLN A 59 -12.59 -1.00 9.65
CA GLN A 59 -11.78 -1.73 8.67
C GLN A 59 -10.29 -1.34 8.71
N VAL A 60 -9.90 -0.41 9.59
CA VAL A 60 -8.50 0.08 9.65
C VAL A 60 -7.52 -1.04 9.91
N LYS A 61 -7.82 -1.93 10.85
CA LYS A 61 -6.95 -3.06 11.17
C LYS A 61 -6.74 -3.98 9.95
N ALA A 62 -7.83 -4.34 9.27
CA ALA A 62 -7.77 -5.18 8.07
C ALA A 62 -7.00 -4.47 6.94
N ALA A 63 -7.20 -3.17 6.76
CA ALA A 63 -6.50 -2.40 5.74
C ALA A 63 -4.98 -2.34 5.99
N LEU A 64 -4.57 -2.14 7.24
CA LEU A 64 -3.15 -2.15 7.62
C LEU A 64 -2.53 -3.54 7.46
N GLN A 65 -3.26 -4.62 7.75
CA GLN A 65 -2.82 -5.99 7.49
C GLN A 65 -2.62 -6.22 5.98
N GLY A 66 -3.56 -5.77 5.15
CA GLY A 66 -3.43 -5.87 3.69
C GLY A 66 -2.23 -5.09 3.13
N LEU A 67 -1.94 -3.91 3.69
CA LEU A 67 -0.73 -3.14 3.33
C LEU A 67 0.57 -3.82 3.78
N ALA A 68 0.56 -4.51 4.92
CA ALA A 68 1.70 -5.31 5.34
C ALA A 68 1.94 -6.49 4.37
N GLN A 69 0.86 -7.12 3.88
CA GLN A 69 0.96 -8.12 2.83
C GLN A 69 1.46 -7.54 1.50
N ASP A 70 1.09 -6.31 1.13
CA ASP A 70 1.65 -5.62 -0.05
C ASP A 70 3.17 -5.38 0.09
N ARG A 71 3.63 -4.96 1.27
CA ARG A 71 5.07 -4.84 1.54
C ARG A 71 5.77 -6.18 1.32
N ARG A 72 5.19 -7.27 1.83
CA ARG A 72 5.76 -8.61 1.68
C ARG A 72 5.75 -9.08 0.22
N LEU A 73 4.68 -8.82 -0.52
CA LEU A 73 4.62 -9.09 -1.96
C LEU A 73 5.77 -8.40 -2.70
N ARG A 74 6.01 -7.10 -2.42
CA ARG A 74 7.08 -6.34 -3.08
C ARG A 74 8.46 -6.92 -2.79
N GLU A 75 8.72 -7.37 -1.57
CA GLU A 75 9.97 -8.06 -1.22
C GLU A 75 10.15 -9.36 -2.01
N ILE A 76 9.10 -10.19 -2.10
CA ILE A 76 9.13 -11.44 -2.85
C ILE A 76 9.39 -11.17 -4.34
N VAL A 77 8.67 -10.21 -4.92
CA VAL A 77 8.84 -9.82 -6.33
C VAL A 77 10.24 -9.29 -6.58
N ALA A 78 10.77 -8.42 -5.72
CA ALA A 78 12.14 -7.90 -5.85
C ALA A 78 13.18 -9.03 -5.85
N ARG A 79 13.02 -10.03 -4.97
CA ARG A 79 13.92 -11.18 -4.91
C ARG A 79 13.82 -12.08 -6.13
N ILE A 80 12.62 -12.35 -6.64
CA ILE A 80 12.43 -13.11 -7.88
C ILE A 80 13.09 -12.38 -9.05
N THR A 81 12.90 -11.06 -9.16
CA THR A 81 13.53 -10.24 -10.20
C THR A 81 15.06 -10.34 -10.14
N GLN A 82 15.65 -10.22 -8.94
CA GLN A 82 17.10 -10.35 -8.79
C GLN A 82 17.63 -11.72 -9.23
N LEU A 83 16.94 -12.81 -8.85
CA LEU A 83 17.32 -14.17 -9.25
C LEU A 83 17.23 -14.36 -10.77
N ASN A 84 16.14 -13.90 -11.38
CA ASN A 84 15.97 -14.02 -12.83
C ASN A 84 17.02 -13.20 -13.59
N LEU A 85 17.36 -12.00 -13.11
CA LEU A 85 18.43 -11.20 -13.70
C LEU A 85 19.80 -11.88 -13.58
N ALA A 86 20.07 -12.61 -12.50
CA ALA A 86 21.30 -13.39 -12.35
C ALA A 86 21.37 -14.54 -13.36
N LEU A 87 20.30 -15.33 -13.48
CA LEU A 87 20.19 -16.43 -14.45
C LEU A 87 20.33 -15.93 -15.89
N MET A 88 19.71 -14.79 -16.22
CA MET A 88 19.86 -14.18 -17.55
C MET A 88 21.31 -13.81 -17.86
N LYS A 89 22.08 -13.38 -16.86
CA LYS A 89 23.51 -13.08 -17.04
C LYS A 89 24.29 -14.36 -17.27
N GLU A 90 24.11 -15.40 -16.45
CA GLU A 90 24.80 -16.69 -16.57
C GLU A 90 24.59 -17.33 -17.95
N ASN A 91 23.33 -17.41 -18.40
CA ASN A 91 22.99 -17.97 -19.72
C ASN A 91 23.64 -17.20 -20.88
N ALA A 92 23.83 -15.88 -20.73
CA ALA A 92 24.50 -15.06 -21.73
C ALA A 92 26.02 -15.27 -21.78
N HIS A 93 26.64 -15.77 -20.71
CA HIS A 93 28.06 -16.16 -20.69
C HIS A 93 28.27 -17.56 -21.29
N GLU A 94 27.34 -18.50 -21.06
CA GLU A 94 27.41 -19.85 -21.63
C GLU A 94 27.12 -19.89 -23.14
N SER A 95 26.41 -18.88 -23.66
CA SER A 95 26.10 -18.74 -25.09
C SER A 95 27.16 -17.98 -25.89
N ARG A 96 28.31 -17.66 -25.30
CA ARG A 96 29.45 -16.96 -25.91
C ARG A 96 30.64 -17.91 -26.06
#